data_AF-A0A0F3NLJ8-F1
#
_entry.id   AF-A0A0F3NLJ8-F1
#
_cell.length_a   1.000
_cell.length_b   1.000
_cell.length_c   1.000
_cell.angle_alpha   90.00
_cell.angle_beta   90.00
_cell.angle_gamma   90.00
#
_symmetry.space_group_name_H-M   'P 1'
#
loop_
_entity.id
_entity.type
_entity.pdbx_description
1 polymer ?
#
loop_
_entity_poly.entity_id
_entity_poly.type
_entity_poly.pdbx_seq_one_letter_code
_entity_poly.pdbx_strand_id
1 'polypeptide(L)' 'MWLKKAYLLDLPIQIKTYDQKIYSGIFSIIDKEGNIIIKNDSETLKIGYGEIF' A
#
# COMPACT_ATOMS: atom_id res chain seq x y z
N MET A 1 6.37 -14.00 12.49
CA MET A 1 7.39 -13.94 11.41
C MET A 1 6.97 -12.86 10.41
N TRP A 2 7.50 -11.64 10.53
CA TRP A 2 7.14 -10.45 9.70
C TRP A 2 7.92 -10.36 8.37
N LEU A 3 8.87 -11.27 8.14
CA LEU A 3 9.83 -11.24 7.02
C LEU A 3 9.21 -11.34 5.62
N LYS A 4 7.97 -11.83 5.49
CA LYS A 4 7.29 -11.94 4.19
C LYS A 4 6.69 -10.62 3.67
N LYS A 5 6.80 -9.48 4.35
CA LYS A 5 6.31 -8.19 3.83
C LYS A 5 7.40 -7.12 3.67
N ALA A 6 8.63 -7.44 4.10
CA ALA A 6 9.78 -6.55 3.95
C ALA A 6 10.17 -6.33 2.47
N TYR A 7 9.81 -7.24 1.56
CA TYR A 7 10.15 -7.12 0.15
C TYR A 7 9.45 -5.96 -0.58
N LEU A 8 8.39 -5.38 -0.01
CA LEU A 8 7.68 -4.24 -0.60
C LEU A 8 8.14 -2.89 -0.02
N LEU A 9 8.97 -2.87 1.01
CA LEU A 9 9.35 -1.63 1.68
C LEU A 9 10.03 -0.67 0.68
N ASP A 10 9.55 0.58 0.64
CA ASP A 10 10.04 1.64 -0.23
C ASP A 10 9.99 1.32 -1.73
N LEU A 11 9.18 0.34 -2.13
CA LEU A 11 8.93 0.05 -3.55
C LEU A 11 7.72 0.83 -4.07
N PRO A 12 7.76 1.29 -5.33
CA PRO A 12 6.57 1.76 -6.02
C PRO A 12 5.60 0.59 -6.21
N ILE A 13 4.37 0.79 -5.77
CA ILE A 13 3.28 -0.17 -5.94
C ILE A 13 2.05 0.52 -6.49
N GLN A 14 1.20 -0.27 -7.14
CA GLN A 14 -0.15 0.14 -7.48
C GLN A 14 -1.15 -0.76 -6.76
N ILE A 15 -2.26 -0.18 -6.32
CA ILE A 15 -3.31 -0.89 -5.61
C ILE A 15 -4.64 -0.64 -6.32
N LYS A 16 -5.28 -1.71 -6.78
CA LYS A 16 -6.64 -1.68 -7.33
C LYS A 16 -7.63 -2.07 -6.25
N THR A 17 -8.56 -1.17 -5.94
CA THR A 17 -9.64 -1.40 -4.98
C THR A 17 -10.88 -1.96 -5.68
N TYR A 18 -11.82 -2.53 -4.92
CA TYR A 18 -13.04 -3.15 -5.49
C TYR A 18 -13.95 -2.17 -6.26
N ASP A 19 -13.90 -0.87 -5.94
CA ASP A 19 -14.57 0.19 -6.69
C ASP A 19 -13.82 0.59 -7.97
N GLN A 20 -12.87 -0.24 -8.42
CA GLN A 20 -12.06 -0.08 -9.62
C GLN A 20 -11.14 1.15 -9.59
N LYS A 21 -10.95 1.80 -8.43
CA LYS A 21 -9.96 2.87 -8.29
C LYS A 21 -8.56 2.29 -8.22
N ILE A 22 -7.61 3.03 -8.77
CA ILE A 22 -6.20 2.68 -8.75
C ILE A 22 -5.46 3.75 -7.97
N TYR A 23 -4.71 3.32 -6.97
CA TYR A 23 -3.84 4.15 -6.17
C TYR A 23 -2.39 3.79 -6.47
N SER A 24 -1.56 4.80 -6.70
CA SER A 24 -0.13 4.63 -6.99
C SER A 24 0.69 5.36 -5.94
N GLY A 25 1.75 4.73 -5.46
CA GLY A 25 2.66 5.34 -4.51
C GLY A 25 3.77 4.41 -4.05
N ILE A 26 4.62 4.91 -3.18
CA ILE A 26 5.66 4.14 -2.52
C ILE A 26 5.05 3.43 -1.31
N PHE A 27 5.15 2.11 -1.25
CA PHE A 27 4.71 1.35 -0.09
C PHE A 27 5.54 1.75 1.14
N SER A 28 4.86 2.12 2.22
CA SER A 28 5.52 2.53 3.46
C SER A 28 5.39 1.44 4.54
N ILE A 29 4.18 1.06 4.92
CA ILE A 29 3.95 0.11 6.00
C ILE A 29 2.52 -0.44 5.93
N ILE A 30 2.24 -1.47 6.73
CA ILE A 30 0.87 -1.88 7.06
C ILE A 30 0.61 -1.53 8.52
N ASP A 31 -0.47 -0.80 8.77
CA ASP A 31 -0.83 -0.38 10.12
C ASP A 31 -1.38 -1.54 10.97
N LYS A 32 -1.66 -1.26 12.25
CA LYS A 32 -2.13 -2.27 13.21
C LYS A 32 -3.53 -2.82 12.87
N GLU A 33 -4.29 -2.10 12.07
CA GLU A 33 -5.63 -2.50 11.60
C GLU A 33 -5.55 -3.29 10.28
N GLY A 34 -4.35 -3.46 9.71
CA GLY A 34 -4.13 -4.20 8.47
C GLY A 34 -4.22 -3.36 7.20
N ASN A 35 -4.38 -2.04 7.30
CA ASN A 35 -4.44 -1.16 6.14
C ASN A 35 -3.05 -0.95 5.54
N ILE A 36 -2.99 -0.90 4.22
CA ILE A 36 -1.78 -0.57 3.46
C ILE A 36 -1.61 0.94 3.45
N ILE A 37 -0.42 1.40 3.87
CA ILE A 37 -0.03 2.80 3.83
C ILE A 37 0.93 2.99 2.67
N ILE A 38 0.53 3.84 1.71
CA ILE A 38 1.40 4.29 0.61
C ILE A 38 1.63 5.79 0.71
N LYS A 39 2.78 6.25 0.24
CA LYS A 39 3.12 7.66 0.14
C LYS A 39 3.20 8.05 -1.34
N ASN A 40 2.53 9.12 -1.73
CA ASN A 40 2.77 9.79 -3.00
C ASN A 40 3.46 11.14 -2.72
N ASP A 41 3.76 11.91 -3.77
CA ASP A 41 4.50 13.17 -3.64
C ASP A 41 3.80 14.23 -2.79
N SER A 42 2.50 14.06 -2.50
CA SER A 42 1.65 15.08 -1.89
C SER A 42 1.02 14.64 -0.56
N GLU A 43 0.87 13.33 -0.32
CA GLU A 43 0.06 12.81 0.79
C GLU A 43 0.43 11.36 1.16
N THR A 44 -0.01 10.97 2.35
CA THR A 44 0.00 9.58 2.81
C THR A 44 -1.41 9.02 2.67
N LEU A 45 -1.55 7.97 1.86
CA LEU A 45 -2.81 7.31 1.59
C LEU A 45 -2.92 6.02 2.41
N LYS A 46 -4.09 5.81 3.01
CA LYS A 46 -4.44 4.62 3.78
C LYS A 46 -5.50 3.82 3.03
N ILE A 47 -5.16 2.58 2.66
CA ILE A 47 -5.98 1.71 1.80
C ILE A 47 -6.29 0.43 2.57
N GLY A 48 -7.57 0.16 2.84
CA GLY A 48 -7.98 -0.98 3.66
C GLY A 48 -8.03 -2.33 2.95
N TYR A 49 -8.21 -2.33 1.63
CA TYR A 49 -8.34 -3.55 0.83
C TYR A 49 -8.02 -3.27 -0.63
N GLY A 50 -7.44 -4.25 -1.34
CA GLY A 50 -7.14 -4.13 -2.76
C GLY A 50 -6.11 -5.15 -3.22
N GLU A 51 -5.95 -5.27 -4.53
CA GLU A 51 -4.92 -6.10 -5.17
C GLU A 51 -3.68 -5.24 -5.45
N ILE A 52 -2.49 -5.74 -5.11
CA ILE A 52 -1.20 -5.05 -5.31
C ILE A 52 -0.54 -5.57 -6.60
N PHE A 53 -0.03 -4.67 -7.45
CA PHE A 53 0.70 -4.97 -8.69
C PHE A 53 1.83 -3.98 -8.95
#